data_AF-A0A1F7ZJG5-F1
#
_entry.id   AF-A0A1F7ZJG5-F1
#
_cell.length_a   1.000
_cell.length_b   1.000
_cell.length_c   1.000
_cell.angle_alpha   90.00
_cell.angle_beta   90.00
_cell.angle_gamma   90.00
#
_symmetry.space_group_name_H-M   'P 1'
#
loop_
_entity.id
_entity.type
_entity.pdbx_description
1 polymer ?
#
loop_
_entity_poly.entity_id
_entity_poly.type
_entity_poly.pdbx_seq_one_letter_code
_entity_poly.pdbx_strand_id
1 'polypeptide(L)'
;MSKNVKKSSWIKKRYSESSRAKSQQRQRRKSSLFKKAAEFSLECESDVVVAIRIRKTGQAYIFDSSSQEAWLKTLPSLAYSYPLPIHQTIEDILPQLGERSPSSPVA
;
A
#
# COMPACT_ATOMS: atom_id res chain seq x y z
N MET A 1 -22.06 -28.29 -11.19
CA MET A 1 -22.10 -28.07 -9.73
C MET A 1 -21.06 -27.01 -9.35
N SER A 2 -21.48 -25.75 -9.24
CA SER A 2 -20.58 -24.64 -8.89
C SER A 2 -20.32 -24.64 -7.39
N LYS A 3 -19.06 -24.86 -6.99
CA LYS A 3 -18.65 -24.83 -5.58
C LYS A 3 -18.87 -23.42 -5.03
N ASN A 4 -19.86 -23.27 -4.15
CA ASN A 4 -20.08 -22.06 -3.35
C ASN A 4 -18.89 -21.89 -2.40
N VAL A 5 -17.89 -21.12 -2.82
CA VAL A 5 -16.82 -20.67 -1.92
C VAL A 5 -17.48 -19.73 -0.92
N LYS A 6 -17.70 -20.22 0.32
CA LYS A 6 -18.10 -19.39 1.46
C LYS A 6 -17.06 -18.28 1.56
N LYS A 7 -17.37 -17.08 1.03
CA LYS A 7 -16.51 -15.90 1.18
C LYS A 7 -16.41 -15.65 2.66
N SER A 8 -15.22 -15.86 3.18
CA SER A 8 -14.93 -15.73 4.57
C SER A 8 -15.37 -14.38 5.14
N SER A 9 -16.01 -14.41 6.31
CA SER A 9 -16.49 -13.24 7.08
C SER A 9 -15.44 -12.12 7.24
N TRP A 10 -14.14 -12.45 7.23
CA TRP A 10 -13.02 -11.51 7.38
C TRP A 10 -12.77 -10.61 6.15
N ILE A 11 -13.31 -10.96 4.98
CA ILE A 11 -13.05 -10.24 3.73
C ILE A 11 -13.98 -9.03 3.57
N LYS A 12 -15.24 -9.13 4.04
CA LYS A 12 -16.28 -8.13 3.82
C LYS A 12 -16.81 -7.52 5.12
N LYS A 13 -16.03 -6.65 5.74
CA LYS A 13 -16.47 -5.82 6.89
C LYS A 13 -17.21 -4.53 6.50
N ARG A 14 -17.67 -4.38 5.24
CA ARG A 14 -18.37 -3.14 4.82
C ARG A 14 -19.84 -3.22 5.20
N TYR A 15 -20.37 -2.10 5.68
CA TYR A 15 -21.80 -1.95 5.97
C TYR A 15 -22.68 -1.84 4.71
N SER A 16 -22.13 -1.35 3.59
CA SER A 16 -22.85 -1.13 2.34
C SER A 16 -22.08 -1.69 1.14
N GLU A 17 -22.82 -2.16 0.13
CA GLU A 17 -22.28 -2.67 -1.13
C GLU A 17 -22.28 -1.64 -2.27
N SER A 18 -22.56 -0.36 -1.95
CA SER A 18 -22.45 0.75 -2.90
C SER A 18 -21.05 0.88 -3.49
N SER A 19 -20.96 1.44 -4.70
CA SER A 19 -19.67 1.72 -5.37
C SER A 19 -18.74 2.57 -4.51
N ARG A 20 -19.30 3.58 -3.82
CA ARG A 20 -18.60 4.45 -2.89
C ARG A 20 -18.03 3.67 -1.70
N ALA A 21 -18.84 2.88 -1.00
CA ALA A 21 -18.37 2.06 0.13
C ALA A 21 -17.28 1.08 -0.30
N LYS A 22 -17.42 0.50 -1.51
CA LYS A 22 -16.42 -0.37 -2.11
C LYS A 22 -15.07 0.33 -2.32
N SER A 23 -15.11 1.53 -2.91
CA SER A 23 -13.92 2.35 -3.14
C SER A 23 -13.24 2.75 -1.83
N GLN A 24 -14.01 3.20 -0.84
CA GLN A 24 -13.47 3.61 0.46
C GLN A 24 -12.77 2.46 1.21
N GLN A 25 -13.37 1.27 1.27
CA GLN A 25 -12.71 0.15 1.94
C GLN A 25 -11.43 -0.26 1.21
N ARG A 26 -11.43 -0.23 -0.13
CA ARG A 26 -10.22 -0.51 -0.92
C ARG A 26 -9.12 0.49 -0.59
N GLN A 27 -9.45 1.79 -0.55
CA GLN A 27 -8.50 2.83 -0.19
C GLN A 27 -7.95 2.62 1.24
N ARG A 28 -8.83 2.37 2.22
CA ARG A 28 -8.42 2.10 3.62
C ARG A 28 -7.49 0.88 3.71
N ARG A 29 -7.82 -0.23 3.07
CA ARG A 29 -6.97 -1.43 3.07
C ARG A 29 -5.63 -1.19 2.39
N LYS A 30 -5.61 -0.45 1.26
CA LYS A 30 -4.38 -0.05 0.57
C LYS A 30 -3.49 0.77 1.50
N SER A 31 -4.04 1.84 2.09
CA SER A 31 -3.31 2.72 3.01
C SER A 31 -2.80 1.97 4.24
N SER A 32 -3.61 1.13 4.88
CA SER A 32 -3.16 0.34 6.03
C SER A 32 -2.05 -0.65 5.69
N LEU A 33 -2.11 -1.28 4.51
CA LEU A 33 -1.07 -2.21 4.07
C LEU A 33 0.26 -1.48 3.83
N PHE A 34 0.21 -0.35 3.14
CA PHE A 34 1.38 0.50 2.90
C PHE A 34 1.96 1.03 4.21
N LYS A 35 1.10 1.44 5.15
CA LYS A 35 1.53 1.85 6.50
C LYS A 35 2.30 0.74 7.21
N LYS A 36 1.79 -0.49 7.18
CA LYS A 36 2.47 -1.64 7.80
C LYS A 36 3.77 -2.01 7.12
N ALA A 37 3.85 -1.87 5.80
CA ALA A 37 5.09 -2.09 5.07
C ALA A 37 6.16 -1.06 5.45
N ALA A 38 5.78 0.23 5.53
CA ALA A 38 6.69 1.29 5.97
C ALA A 38 7.09 1.16 7.45
N GLU A 39 6.14 0.83 8.34
CA GLU A 39 6.44 0.55 9.75
C GLU A 39 7.46 -0.61 9.86
N PHE A 40 7.28 -1.68 9.10
CA PHE A 40 8.20 -2.83 9.12
C PHE A 40 9.57 -2.49 8.56
N SER A 41 9.65 -1.75 7.45
CA SER A 41 10.95 -1.38 6.87
C SER A 41 11.78 -0.53 7.83
N LEU A 42 11.13 0.38 8.56
CA LEU A 42 11.78 1.24 9.55
C LEU A 42 12.16 0.49 10.83
N GLU A 43 11.23 -0.29 11.40
CA GLU A 43 11.45 -0.99 12.67
C GLU A 43 12.46 -2.13 12.55
N CYS A 44 12.50 -2.81 11.39
CA CYS A 44 13.34 -3.98 11.17
C CYS A 44 14.50 -3.73 10.22
N GLU A 45 14.81 -2.47 9.89
CA GLU A 45 15.91 -2.06 9.00
C GLU A 45 15.95 -2.90 7.70
N SER A 46 14.78 -3.09 7.10
CA SER A 46 14.60 -4.04 6.00
C SER A 46 14.07 -3.35 4.74
N ASP A 47 14.60 -3.75 3.58
CA ASP A 47 14.04 -3.33 2.29
C ASP A 47 12.71 -4.06 2.01
N VAL A 48 11.65 -3.29 1.80
CA VAL A 48 10.28 -3.77 1.59
C VAL A 48 9.69 -3.13 0.35
N VAL A 49 9.17 -3.97 -0.54
CA VAL A 49 8.41 -3.54 -1.72
C VAL A 49 7.00 -4.11 -1.67
N VAL A 50 6.00 -3.26 -1.85
CA VAL A 50 4.60 -3.65 -1.99
C VAL A 50 4.00 -3.06 -3.25
N ALA A 51 3.67 -3.93 -4.21
CA ALA A 51 2.94 -3.58 -5.42
C ALA A 51 1.49 -4.06 -5.37
N ILE A 52 0.53 -3.17 -5.61
CA ILE A 52 -0.91 -3.45 -5.62
C ILE A 52 -1.49 -3.08 -6.97
N ARG A 53 -2.02 -4.07 -7.71
CA ARG A 53 -2.77 -3.83 -8.94
C ARG A 53 -4.28 -3.95 -8.71
N ILE A 54 -5.01 -2.89 -9.01
CA ILE A 54 -6.48 -2.92 -9.02
C ILE A 54 -6.95 -3.59 -10.29
N ARG A 55 -7.28 -4.89 -10.19
CA ARG A 55 -7.70 -5.71 -11.33
C ARG A 55 -8.80 -5.08 -12.20
N LYS A 56 -9.73 -4.35 -11.58
CA LYS A 56 -10.84 -3.69 -12.30
C LYS A 56 -10.36 -2.54 -13.20
N THR A 57 -9.38 -1.76 -12.76
CA THR A 57 -8.96 -0.51 -13.44
C THR A 57 -7.58 -0.60 -14.06
N GLY A 58 -6.86 -1.71 -13.86
CA GLY A 58 -5.47 -1.84 -14.27
C GLY A 58 -4.48 -1.10 -13.38
N GLN A 59 -4.90 0.00 -12.74
CA GLN A 59 -4.08 0.88 -11.89
C GLN A 59 -3.22 0.12 -10.88
N ALA A 60 -1.91 0.35 -10.96
CA ALA A 60 -0.95 -0.12 -9.98
C ALA A 60 -0.60 0.98 -8.97
N TYR A 61 -0.32 0.57 -7.73
CA TYR A 61 0.26 1.39 -6.67
C TYR A 61 1.48 0.67 -6.14
N ILE A 62 2.56 1.40 -5.91
CA ILE A 62 3.83 0.83 -5.48
C ILE A 62 4.31 1.58 -4.25
N PHE A 63 4.74 0.83 -3.25
CA PHE A 63 5.59 1.30 -2.17
C PHE A 63 6.92 0.56 -2.30
N ASP A 64 8.02 1.29 -2.22
CA ASP A 64 9.38 0.77 -2.21
C ASP A 64 10.15 1.55 -1.14
N SER A 65 10.62 0.86 -0.10
CA SER A 65 11.44 1.49 0.94
C SER A 65 12.91 1.59 0.53
N SER A 66 13.33 0.89 -0.53
CA SER A 66 14.69 0.94 -1.03
C SER A 66 14.89 2.17 -1.91
N SER A 67 16.05 2.81 -1.79
CA SER A 67 16.39 4.00 -2.58
C SER A 67 16.74 3.71 -4.05
N GLN A 68 16.89 2.44 -4.44
CA GLN A 68 17.48 2.05 -5.73
C GLN A 68 16.47 1.53 -6.77
N GLU A 69 15.19 1.37 -6.41
CA GLU A 69 14.13 0.77 -7.25
C GLU A 69 14.54 -0.58 -7.88
N ALA A 70 15.55 -1.24 -7.31
CA ALA A 70 16.22 -2.38 -7.95
C ALA A 70 15.25 -3.55 -8.10
N TRP A 71 14.37 -3.74 -7.12
CA TRP A 71 13.37 -4.81 -7.10
C TRP A 71 12.25 -4.56 -8.11
N LEU A 72 11.87 -3.31 -8.34
CA LEU A 72 10.81 -2.97 -9.30
C LEU A 72 11.26 -3.16 -10.75
N LYS A 73 12.54 -2.89 -11.03
CA LYS A 73 13.16 -3.15 -12.35
C LYS A 73 13.13 -4.64 -12.71
N THR A 74 13.00 -5.55 -11.73
CA THR A 74 12.83 -6.99 -11.96
C THR A 74 11.41 -7.40 -12.38
N LEU A 75 10.44 -6.48 -12.39
CA LEU A 75 9.06 -6.73 -12.80
C LEU A 75 8.73 -5.99 -14.10
N PRO A 76 9.17 -6.48 -15.28
CA PRO A 76 8.93 -5.85 -16.58
C PRO A 76 7.44 -5.53 -16.83
N SER A 77 6.55 -6.39 -16.37
CA SER A 77 5.10 -6.22 -16.54
C SER A 77 4.52 -4.97 -15.88
N LEU A 78 5.24 -4.37 -14.92
CA LEU A 78 4.78 -3.20 -14.18
C LEU A 78 5.19 -1.90 -14.88
N ALA A 79 6.40 -1.85 -15.45
CA ALA A 79 6.94 -0.71 -16.18
C ALA A 79 6.17 -0.38 -17.46
N TYR A 80 5.61 -1.40 -18.13
CA TYR A 80 4.82 -1.23 -19.37
C TYR A 80 3.30 -1.30 -19.13
N SER A 81 2.84 -1.17 -17.87
CA SER A 81 1.42 -1.26 -17.57
C SER A 81 0.68 0.07 -17.79
N TYR A 82 -0.52 0.00 -18.37
CA TYR A 82 -1.44 1.12 -18.46
C TYR A 82 -2.65 0.91 -17.53
N PRO A 83 -3.04 1.92 -16.73
CA PRO A 83 -2.37 3.21 -16.52
C PRO A 83 -1.06 3.08 -15.72
N LEU A 84 -0.21 4.12 -15.80
CA LEU A 84 1.10 4.15 -15.14
C LEU A 84 0.99 3.86 -13.63
N PRO A 85 1.91 3.07 -13.05
CA PRO A 85 1.94 2.85 -11.62
C PRO A 85 2.11 4.15 -10.82
N ILE A 86 1.41 4.25 -9.69
CA ILE A 86 1.54 5.37 -8.75
C ILE A 86 2.47 4.95 -7.62
N HIS A 87 3.61 5.63 -7.50
CA HIS A 87 4.56 5.42 -6.41
C HIS A 87 4.10 6.19 -5.18
N GLN A 88 4.26 5.60 -3.99
CA GLN A 88 4.04 6.24 -2.70
C GLN A 88 5.32 6.10 -1.90
N THR A 89 5.83 7.23 -1.42
CA THR A 89 7.02 7.28 -0.57
C THR A 89 6.67 7.07 0.90
N ILE A 90 7.67 6.97 1.76
CA ILE A 90 7.45 6.88 3.22
C ILE A 90 6.73 8.14 3.72
N GLU A 91 7.05 9.31 3.18
CA GLU A 91 6.44 10.59 3.54
C GLU A 91 4.96 10.64 3.15
N ASP A 92 4.59 10.09 1.99
CA ASP A 92 3.19 9.98 1.56
C ASP A 92 2.36 9.07 2.48
N ILE A 93 2.99 8.05 3.06
CA ILE A 93 2.33 7.02 3.87
C ILE A 93 2.30 7.41 5.36
N LEU A 94 3.39 8.02 5.84
CA LEU A 94 3.64 8.40 7.23
C LEU A 94 4.01 9.90 7.31
N PRO A 95 3.07 10.82 7.01
CA PRO A 95 3.36 12.26 6.99
C PRO A 95 3.81 12.81 8.35
N GLN A 96 3.56 12.10 9.45
CA GLN A 96 3.94 12.50 10.81
C GLN A 96 5.42 12.24 11.13
N LEU A 97 6.17 11.53 10.28
CA LEU A 97 7.58 11.24 10.53
C LEU A 97 8.51 12.36 10.02
N GLY A 98 8.00 13.27 9.18
CA GLY A 98 8.81 14.33 8.53
C GLY A 98 9.24 15.49 9.43
N GLU A 99 8.68 15.65 10.62
CA GLU A 99 8.96 16.79 11.52
C GLU A 99 8.76 16.36 12.98
N ARG A 100 9.68 15.58 13.52
CA ARG A 100 9.87 15.54 14.98
C ARG A 100 11.36 15.69 15.28
N SER A 101 11.85 16.90 15.02
CA SER A 101 13.09 17.39 15.62
C SER A 101 13.08 17.03 17.11
N PRO A 102 14.15 16.44 17.66
CA PRO A 102 14.20 16.12 19.07
C PRO A 102 14.06 17.45 19.83
N SER A 103 12.97 17.61 20.56
CA SER A 103 12.83 18.68 21.53
C SER A 103 14.02 18.56 22.48
N SER A 104 14.92 19.53 22.41
CA SER A 104 16.08 19.64 23.28
C SER A 104 15.67 19.41 24.74
N PRO A 105 16.49 18.71 25.55
CA PRO A 105 16.21 18.58 26.96
C PRO A 105 16.20 19.97 27.59
N VAL A 106 15.12 20.28 28.31
CA VAL A 106 15.04 21.45 29.19
C VAL A 106 16.08 21.22 30.29
N ALA A 107 17.08 22.11 30.35
CA ALA A 107 18.05 22.19 31.43
C ALA A 107 17.41 22.76 32.70
#